data_AF-A0A1I4AS42-F1
#
_entry.id   AF-A0A1I4AS42-F1
#
_cell.length_a   1.000
_cell.length_b   1.000
_cell.length_c   1.000
_cell.angle_alpha   90.00
_cell.angle_beta   90.00
_cell.angle_gamma   90.00
#
_symmetry.space_group_name_H-M   'P 1'
#
loop_
_entity.id
_entity.type
_entity.pdbx_description
1 polymer ?
#
loop_
_entity_poly.entity_id
_entity_poly.type
_entity_poly.pdbx_seq_one_letter_code
_entity_poly.pdbx_strand_id
1 'polypeptide(L)'
;MTARYSEALLAQVQQTAACNALHAVEARLARWLLQTRDRIDSDVLPLTQEFLSQMLGVRRTTVTLVAKQLEQAGVIQNRRGPHRCA
;
A
#
# COMPACT_ATOMS: atom_id res chain seq x y z
N MET A 1 -25.36 -0.58 16.25
CA MET A 1 -23.98 -1.08 16.06
C MET A 1 -23.48 -1.00 14.61
N THR A 2 -24.34 -0.71 13.62
CA THR A 2 -23.98 -0.60 12.20
C THR A 2 -23.45 0.79 11.79
N ALA A 3 -23.99 1.88 12.36
CA ALA A 3 -23.63 3.26 11.98
C ALA A 3 -22.13 3.59 12.13
N ARG A 4 -21.49 3.14 13.23
CA ARG A 4 -20.05 3.36 13.47
C ARG A 4 -19.14 2.67 12.46
N TYR A 5 -19.53 1.47 12.00
CA TYR A 5 -18.77 0.75 10.97
C TYR A 5 -18.91 1.44 9.61
N SER A 6 -20.13 1.89 9.28
CA SER A 6 -20.41 2.66 8.07
C SER A 6 -19.60 3.96 8.03
N GLU A 7 -19.57 4.71 9.14
CA GLU A 7 -18.80 5.95 9.26
C GLU A 7 -17.29 5.70 9.14
N ALA A 8 -16.77 4.67 9.82
CA ALA A 8 -15.36 4.29 9.72
C ALA A 8 -14.98 3.88 8.29
N LEU A 9 -15.85 3.13 7.61
CA LEU A 9 -15.64 2.74 6.22
C LEU A 9 -15.71 3.95 5.27
N LEU A 10 -16.66 4.86 5.49
CA LEU A 10 -16.80 6.08 4.69
C LEU A 10 -15.57 6.99 4.86
N ALA A 11 -15.10 7.16 6.09
CA ALA A 11 -13.88 7.90 6.40
C ALA A 11 -12.65 7.25 5.74
N GLN A 12 -12.55 5.92 5.77
CA GLN A 12 -11.47 5.18 5.09
C GLN A 12 -11.51 5.39 3.57
N VAL A 13 -12.69 5.40 2.96
CA VAL A 13 -12.86 5.66 1.52
C VAL A 13 -12.50 7.10 1.18
N GLN A 14 -12.97 8.08 1.94
CA GLN A 14 -12.66 9.50 1.75
C GLN A 14 -11.16 9.77 1.90
N GLN A 15 -10.52 9.20 2.91
CA GLN A 15 -9.08 9.30 3.11
C GLN A 15 -8.34 8.69 1.92
N THR A 16 -8.77 7.52 1.44
CA THR A 16 -8.16 6.87 0.28
C THR A 16 -8.30 7.73 -0.97
N ALA A 17 -9.48 8.32 -1.21
CA ALA A 17 -9.71 9.21 -2.36
C ALA A 17 -8.89 10.49 -2.31
N ALA A 18 -8.86 11.18 -1.17
CA ALA A 18 -8.03 12.37 -0.96
C ALA A 18 -6.54 12.05 -1.17
N CYS A 19 -6.10 10.91 -0.65
CA CYS A 19 -4.73 10.47 -0.82
C CYS A 19 -4.37 10.09 -2.25
N ASN A 20 -5.33 9.55 -3.01
CA ASN A 20 -5.16 9.27 -4.42
C ASN A 20 -5.07 10.55 -5.27
N ALA A 21 -5.75 11.62 -4.84
CA ALA A 21 -5.78 12.91 -5.52
C ALA A 21 -4.59 13.83 -5.16
N LEU A 22 -4.14 13.79 -3.91
CA LEU A 22 -3.15 14.73 -3.37
C LEU A 22 -1.73 14.16 -3.27
N HIS A 23 -1.58 12.83 -3.26
CA HIS A 23 -0.28 12.22 -3.05
C HIS A 23 0.21 11.42 -4.25
N ALA A 24 1.52 11.52 -4.49
CA ALA A 24 2.23 10.69 -5.43
C ALA A 24 2.08 9.20 -5.07
N VAL A 25 2.26 8.35 -6.09
CA VAL A 25 2.07 6.90 -5.95
C VAL A 25 3.00 6.30 -4.88
N GLU A 26 4.16 6.92 -4.60
CA GLU A 26 5.04 6.53 -3.49
C GLU A 26 4.33 6.55 -2.14
N ALA A 27 3.65 7.64 -1.79
CA ALA A 27 2.98 7.78 -0.50
C ALA A 27 1.75 6.86 -0.38
N ARG A 28 1.07 6.58 -1.50
CA ARG A 28 -0.06 5.64 -1.55
C ARG A 28 0.41 4.21 -1.32
N LEU A 29 1.51 3.80 -1.95
CA LEU A 29 2.11 2.48 -1.73
C LEU A 29 2.61 2.35 -0.29
N ALA A 30 3.31 3.35 0.25
CA ALA A 30 3.79 3.34 1.63
C ALA A 30 2.64 3.20 2.66
N ARG A 31 1.55 3.97 2.49
CA ARG A 31 0.36 3.83 3.34
C ARG A 31 -0.26 2.45 3.23
N TRP A 32 -0.40 1.92 2.01
CA TRP A 32 -1.01 0.62 1.80
C TRP A 32 -0.19 -0.50 2.46
N LEU A 33 1.14 -0.43 2.37
CA LEU A 33 2.04 -1.37 3.03
C LEU A 33 1.91 -1.31 4.56
N LEU A 34 1.86 -0.12 5.16
CA LEU A 34 1.64 0.06 6.60
C LEU A 34 0.28 -0.49 7.06
N GLN A 35 -0.79 -0.14 6.36
CA GLN A 35 -2.13 -0.66 6.67
C GLN A 35 -2.23 -2.18 6.53
N THR A 36 -1.47 -2.73 5.59
CA THR A 36 -1.43 -4.17 5.35
C THR A 36 -0.60 -4.85 6.45
N ARG A 37 0.53 -4.28 6.86
CA ARG A 37 1.30 -4.71 8.03
C ARG A 37 0.44 -4.74 9.29
N ASP A 38 -0.30 -3.66 9.58
CA ASP A 38 -1.19 -3.55 10.74
C ASP A 38 -2.29 -4.64 10.76
N ARG A 39 -2.67 -5.16 9.59
CA ARG A 39 -3.74 -6.18 9.47
C ARG A 39 -3.24 -7.61 9.60
N ILE A 40 -2.00 -7.87 9.22
CA ILE A 40 -1.45 -9.24 9.17
C ILE A 40 -0.47 -9.49 10.32
N ASP A 41 -0.16 -8.47 11.13
CA ASP A 41 0.81 -8.49 12.23
C ASP A 41 2.13 -9.16 11.81
N SER A 42 2.55 -8.89 10.58
CA SER A 42 3.67 -9.52 9.91
C SER A 42 4.37 -8.52 9.03
N ASP A 43 5.70 -8.49 9.14
CA ASP A 43 6.56 -7.71 8.28
C ASP A 43 6.77 -8.38 6.92
N VAL A 44 6.22 -9.58 6.70
CA VAL A 44 6.40 -10.35 5.47
C VAL A 44 5.10 -10.37 4.66
N LEU A 45 5.08 -9.64 3.55
CA LEU A 45 3.95 -9.51 2.65
C LEU A 45 4.19 -10.34 1.38
N PRO A 46 3.53 -11.51 1.20
CA PRO A 46 3.67 -12.33 0.00
C PRO A 46 2.86 -11.75 -1.16
N LEU A 47 3.16 -10.50 -1.54
CA LEU A 47 2.43 -9.79 -2.59
C LEU A 47 3.27 -9.75 -3.85
N THR A 48 2.59 -9.55 -4.97
CA THR A 48 3.23 -9.33 -6.27
C THR A 48 3.02 -7.88 -6.67
N GLN A 49 3.91 -7.34 -7.50
CA GLN A 49 3.73 -6.01 -8.08
C GLN A 49 2.46 -5.92 -8.93
N GLU A 50 1.98 -7.05 -9.47
CA GLU A 50 0.72 -7.13 -10.19
C GLU A 50 -0.47 -6.94 -9.25
N PHE A 51 -0.49 -7.62 -8.11
CA PHE A 51 -1.51 -7.42 -7.08
C PHE A 51 -1.54 -5.98 -6.57
N LEU A 52 -0.37 -5.39 -6.29
CA LEU A 52 -0.25 -3.99 -5.88
C LEU A 52 -0.75 -3.02 -6.97
N SER A 53 -0.53 -3.34 -8.24
CA SER A 53 -0.99 -2.51 -9.36
C SER A 53 -2.52 -2.47 -9.45
N GLN A 54 -3.17 -3.61 -9.24
CA GLN A 54 -4.63 -3.71 -9.16
C GLN A 54 -5.15 -2.95 -7.93
N MET A 55 -4.49 -3.09 -6.77
CA MET A 55 -4.95 -2.46 -5.54
C MET A 55 -4.78 -0.95 -5.50
N LEU A 56 -3.73 -0.44 -6.14
CA LEU A 56 -3.48 0.99 -6.24
C LEU A 56 -4.14 1.63 -7.49
N GLY A 57 -4.72 0.83 -8.39
CA GLY A 57 -5.31 1.32 -9.62
C GLY A 57 -4.30 2.02 -10.54
N VAL A 58 -3.06 1.53 -10.56
CA VAL A 58 -1.95 2.10 -11.35
C VAL A 58 -1.32 1.03 -12.22
N ARG A 59 -0.52 1.43 -13.21
CA ARG A 59 0.20 0.47 -14.06
C ARG A 59 1.26 -0.27 -13.25
N ARG A 60 1.48 -1.55 -13.57
CA ARG A 60 2.55 -2.37 -12.97
C ARG A 60 3.91 -1.70 -13.03
N THR A 61 4.24 -1.03 -14.14
CA THR A 61 5.50 -0.30 -14.31
C THR A 61 5.67 0.83 -13.29
N THR A 62 4.59 1.54 -12.97
CA THR A 62 4.57 2.57 -11.93
C THR A 62 4.83 1.94 -10.55
N VAL A 63 4.19 0.81 -10.25
CA VAL A 63 4.46 0.07 -9.01
C VAL A 63 5.91 -0.39 -8.93
N THR A 64 6.48 -0.89 -10.02
CA THR A 64 7.89 -1.31 -10.05
C THR A 64 8.84 -0.16 -9.74
N LEU A 65 8.62 1.00 -10.37
CA LEU A 65 9.44 2.20 -10.15
C LEU A 65 9.37 2.65 -8.68
N VAL A 66 8.14 2.75 -8.16
CA VAL A 66 7.87 3.21 -6.80
C VAL A 66 8.38 2.22 -5.75
N ALA A 67 8.19 0.92 -5.96
CA ALA A 67 8.74 -0.10 -5.08
C ALA A 67 10.26 -0.04 -5.02
N LYS A 68 10.92 0.24 -6.16
CA LYS A 68 12.38 0.40 -6.22
C LYS A 68 12.84 1.66 -5.48
N GLN A 69 12.11 2.78 -5.57
CA GLN A 69 12.40 3.99 -4.80
C GLN A 69 12.26 3.75 -3.29
N LEU A 70 11.19 3.04 -2.87
CA LEU A 70 10.99 2.68 -1.46
C LEU A 70 12.05 1.71 -0.95
N GLU A 71 12.54 0.80 -1.80
CA GLU A 71 13.64 -0.09 -1.48
C GLU A 71 14.96 0.66 -1.32
N GLN A 72 15.25 1.62 -2.20
CA GLN A 72 16.40 2.51 -2.08
C GLN A 72 16.34 3.39 -0.82
N ALA A 73 15.13 3.78 -0.40
CA ALA A 73 14.90 4.50 0.84
C ALA A 73 14.96 3.60 2.10
N GLY A 74 15.15 2.28 1.94
CA GLY A 74 15.20 1.32 3.05
C GLY A 74 13.86 1.02 3.71
N VAL A 75 12.74 1.45 3.11
CA VAL A 75 11.38 1.30 3.66
C VAL A 75 10.85 -0.12 3.43
N ILE A 76 11.24 -0.74 2.32
CA ILE A 76 10.89 -2.13 1.98
C ILE A 76 12.10 -2.88 1.45
N GLN A 77 12.15 -4.19 1.64
CA GLN A 77 13.11 -5.06 0.98
C GLN A 77 12.38 -5.97 0.00
N ASN A 78 12.80 -5.90 -1.26
CA ASN A 78 12.21 -6.67 -2.34
C ASN A 78 13.11 -7.86 -2.67
N ARG A 79 12.95 -8.97 -1.95
CA ARG A 79 13.58 -10.23 -2.38
C ARG A 79 12.78 -10.79 -3.57
N ARG A 80 13.42 -11.54 -4.47
CA ARG A 80 12.69 -12.41 -5.41
C ARG A 80 12.03 -13.52 -4.57
N GLY A 81 10.87 -13.23 -3.99
CA GLY A 81 10.28 -13.90 -2.82
C GLY A 81 9.53 -12.88 -1.94
N PRO A 82 8.87 -13.27 -0.85
CA PRO A 82 7.92 -12.40 -0.15
C PRO A 82 8.56 -11.08 0.32
N HIS A 83 7.81 -9.98 0.20
CA HIS A 83 8.28 -8.64 0.55
C HIS A 83 8.51 -8.52 2.06
N ARG A 84 9.60 -7.89 2.51
CA ARG A 84 9.83 -7.57 3.92
C ARG A 84 9.68 -6.07 4.16
N CYS A 85 8.88 -5.66 5.14
CA CYS A 85 8.88 -4.33 5.71
C CYS A 85 9.93 -4.27 6.83
N ALA A 86 10.62 -3.14 6.97
CA ALA A 86 11.49 -2.87 8.11
C ALA A 86 10.70 -2.25 9.28
#